data_AF-A0A671TZZ7-F1
#
_entry.id   AF-A0A671TZZ7-F1
#
_cell.length_a   1.000
_cell.length_b   1.000
_cell.length_c   1.000
_cell.angle_alpha   90.00
_cell.angle_beta   90.00
_cell.angle_gamma   90.00
#
_symmetry.space_group_name_H-M   'P 1'
#
loop_
_entity.id
_entity.type
_entity.pdbx_description
1 polymer ?
#
loop_
_entity_poly.entity_id
_entity_poly.type
_entity_poly.pdbx_seq_one_letter_code
_entity_poly.pdbx_strand_id
1 'polypeptide(L)'
;MSPGSVALCLLLMQTGVYGFNIELDREFAINFIGQIISDLIRSEAANQKHEDITQRAILNITLQACRAVALADGKDFSFPSEPFTVESVAAACRKSKSSKRFRQTIKFIQQMNRLVDARHASDPEYHFDNEKFAEGRRTITRGLEIIKASNKEMNFEAARERLGEITHPLQDFYTHSNWVELGNTLPNTNLIRSGTSIGNTAASSRATCRNCDGDDCTNNILEDIKREKIL
;
A
#
# COMPACT_ATOMS: atom_id res chain seq x y z
N MET A 1 -0.23 12.59 -15.25
CA MET A 1 0.19 11.87 -14.02
C MET A 1 1.71 11.79 -14.02
N SER A 2 2.41 12.04 -12.91
CA SER A 2 3.80 11.54 -12.86
C SER A 2 3.72 10.02 -12.68
N PRO A 3 4.45 9.22 -13.46
CA PRO A 3 4.42 7.76 -13.34
C PRO A 3 4.81 7.27 -11.92
N GLY A 4 5.65 8.03 -11.20
CA GLY A 4 6.19 7.63 -9.90
C GLY A 4 5.19 7.59 -8.75
N SER A 5 4.26 8.55 -8.66
CA SER A 5 3.28 8.57 -7.55
C SER A 5 2.24 7.46 -7.66
N VAL A 6 1.88 7.07 -8.88
CA VAL A 6 0.92 5.98 -9.15
C VAL A 6 1.55 4.64 -8.84
N ALA A 7 2.82 4.46 -9.22
CA ALA A 7 3.55 3.23 -8.96
C ALA A 7 3.85 3.03 -7.46
N LEU A 8 4.12 4.08 -6.69
CA LEU A 8 4.25 3.99 -5.24
C LEU A 8 2.93 3.59 -4.56
N CYS A 9 1.80 4.20 -4.97
CA CYS A 9 0.50 3.81 -4.41
C CYS A 9 0.11 2.38 -4.79
N LEU A 10 0.38 1.95 -6.02
CA LEU A 10 0.13 0.57 -6.45
C LEU A 10 1.02 -0.45 -5.69
N LEU A 11 2.26 -0.10 -5.38
CA LEU A 11 3.14 -0.94 -4.57
C LEU A 11 2.75 -0.96 -3.09
N LEU A 12 2.34 0.19 -2.52
CA LEU A 12 1.79 0.24 -1.16
C LEU A 12 0.54 -0.63 -1.03
N MET A 13 -0.31 -0.55 -2.03
CA MET A 13 -1.49 -1.37 -2.17
C MET A 13 -1.16 -2.87 -2.30
N GLN A 14 -0.12 -3.25 -3.04
CA GLN A 14 0.37 -4.63 -3.11
C GLN A 14 0.90 -5.10 -1.75
N THR A 15 1.74 -4.31 -1.09
CA THR A 15 2.27 -4.67 0.23
C THR A 15 1.18 -4.72 1.32
N GLY A 16 0.07 -4.02 1.15
CA GLY A 16 -1.14 -4.16 1.96
C GLY A 16 -1.78 -5.52 1.78
N VAL A 17 -2.17 -5.89 0.55
CA VAL A 17 -2.77 -7.22 0.24
C VAL A 17 -1.87 -8.38 0.68
N TYR A 18 -0.56 -8.29 0.46
CA TYR A 18 0.39 -9.34 0.84
C TYR A 18 0.77 -9.33 2.33
N GLY A 19 0.52 -8.24 3.06
CA GLY A 19 0.76 -8.14 4.50
C GLY A 19 -0.20 -8.99 5.36
N PHE A 20 -1.30 -9.47 4.75
CA PHE A 20 -2.39 -10.21 5.41
C PHE A 20 -2.51 -11.69 4.99
N ASN A 21 -1.46 -12.29 4.43
CA ASN A 21 -1.32 -13.75 4.23
C ASN A 21 -2.35 -14.43 3.31
N ILE A 22 -2.46 -14.00 2.05
CA ILE A 22 -3.10 -14.82 1.01
C ILE A 22 -2.03 -15.61 0.25
N GLU A 23 -2.05 -16.95 0.37
CA GLU A 23 -1.31 -17.88 -0.49
C GLU A 23 -1.83 -17.78 -1.93
N LEU A 24 -0.93 -17.55 -2.89
CA LEU A 24 -1.24 -17.66 -4.32
C LEU A 24 -0.99 -19.09 -4.77
N ASP A 25 -2.05 -19.77 -5.22
CA ASP A 25 -1.93 -21.04 -5.92
C ASP A 25 -1.17 -20.84 -7.25
N ARG A 26 -0.27 -21.78 -7.53
CA ARG A 26 0.90 -21.63 -8.42
C ARG A 26 0.54 -21.54 -9.91
N GLU A 27 -0.69 -21.88 -10.29
CA GLU A 27 -1.08 -22.03 -11.70
C GLU A 27 -1.56 -20.76 -12.42
N PHE A 28 -2.01 -19.71 -11.70
CA PHE A 28 -2.64 -18.54 -12.35
C PHE A 28 -1.64 -17.45 -12.82
N ALA A 29 -0.36 -17.54 -12.45
CA ALA A 29 0.64 -16.49 -12.65
C ALA A 29 1.25 -16.41 -14.07
N ILE A 30 0.76 -17.20 -15.03
CA ILE A 30 1.54 -17.51 -16.25
C ILE A 30 1.36 -16.50 -17.40
N ASN A 31 0.34 -15.64 -17.43
CA ASN A 31 0.11 -14.78 -18.61
C ASN A 31 0.45 -13.29 -18.36
N PHE A 32 1.68 -12.94 -18.78
CA PHE A 32 2.28 -11.61 -19.03
C PHE A 32 2.88 -10.79 -17.86
N ILE A 33 2.94 -11.31 -16.62
CA ILE A 33 3.64 -10.66 -15.49
C ILE A 33 4.37 -11.70 -14.58
N GLY A 34 4.71 -12.87 -15.11
CA GLY A 34 5.11 -14.04 -14.30
C GLY A 34 6.44 -13.95 -13.56
N GLN A 35 7.43 -13.20 -14.07
CA GLN A 35 8.77 -13.18 -13.44
C GLN A 35 8.87 -12.19 -12.27
N ILE A 36 8.13 -11.08 -12.32
CA ILE A 36 8.17 -10.01 -11.31
C ILE A 36 7.42 -10.45 -10.04
N ILE A 37 6.42 -11.31 -10.18
CA ILE A 37 5.55 -11.74 -9.10
C ILE A 37 6.21 -12.87 -8.28
N SER A 38 6.96 -13.80 -8.90
CA SER A 38 7.57 -14.93 -8.19
C SER A 38 8.65 -14.52 -7.18
N ASP A 39 9.40 -13.45 -7.44
CA ASP A 39 10.46 -12.99 -6.53
C ASP A 39 9.88 -12.15 -5.37
N LEU A 40 8.74 -11.48 -5.59
CA LEU A 40 7.99 -10.73 -4.57
C LEU A 40 7.36 -11.64 -3.49
N ILE A 41 7.27 -12.95 -3.74
CA ILE A 41 6.45 -13.93 -2.98
C ILE A 41 7.14 -14.52 -1.73
N ARG A 42 8.43 -14.25 -1.46
CA ARG A 42 9.17 -15.00 -0.42
C ARG A 42 9.24 -14.38 0.99
N SER A 43 8.50 -13.32 1.33
CA SER A 43 8.58 -12.79 2.71
C SER A 43 7.43 -13.30 3.59
N GLU A 44 7.78 -14.12 4.58
CA GLU A 44 6.91 -14.74 5.57
C GLU A 44 5.87 -13.81 6.21
N ALA A 45 4.70 -14.41 6.35
CA ALA A 45 3.51 -14.04 7.09
C ALA A 45 3.74 -13.85 8.61
N ALA A 46 4.03 -12.63 9.08
CA ALA A 46 4.07 -12.32 10.51
C ALA A 46 3.70 -10.85 10.78
N ASN A 47 2.60 -10.61 11.53
CA ASN A 47 2.17 -9.34 12.16
C ASN A 47 2.96 -8.09 11.73
N GLN A 48 2.74 -7.64 10.49
CA GLN A 48 3.54 -6.58 9.88
C GLN A 48 2.98 -5.22 10.28
N LYS A 49 3.81 -4.38 10.89
CA LYS A 49 3.42 -3.01 11.21
C LYS A 49 3.27 -2.20 9.93
N HIS A 50 2.35 -1.23 9.93
CA HIS A 50 2.14 -0.29 8.82
C HIS A 50 3.45 0.40 8.40
N GLU A 51 4.36 0.66 9.33
CA GLU A 51 5.68 1.20 9.04
C GLU A 51 6.58 0.25 8.24
N ASP A 52 6.55 -1.06 8.51
CA ASP A 52 7.40 -2.06 7.82
C ASP A 52 6.92 -2.30 6.39
N ILE A 53 5.59 -2.34 6.20
CA ILE A 53 4.92 -2.33 4.89
C ILE A 53 5.34 -1.07 4.11
N THR A 54 5.27 0.10 4.75
CA THR A 54 5.66 1.38 4.15
C THR A 54 7.13 1.39 3.72
N GLN A 55 8.04 0.91 4.56
CA GLN A 55 9.47 0.85 4.23
C GLN A 55 9.74 -0.04 3.03
N ARG A 56 9.19 -1.26 3.00
CA ARG A 56 9.37 -2.18 1.87
C ARG A 56 8.85 -1.58 0.57
N ALA A 57 7.68 -0.96 0.59
CA ALA A 57 7.13 -0.30 -0.59
C ALA A 57 8.02 0.86 -1.09
N ILE A 58 8.54 1.71 -0.20
CA ILE A 58 9.45 2.81 -0.57
C ILE A 58 10.74 2.27 -1.19
N LEU A 59 11.33 1.22 -0.61
CA LEU A 59 12.54 0.59 -1.14
C LEU A 59 12.29 0.01 -2.54
N ASN A 60 11.18 -0.73 -2.70
CA ASN A 60 10.77 -1.31 -3.98
C ASN A 60 10.57 -0.24 -5.06
N ILE A 61 9.77 0.81 -4.79
CA ILE A 61 9.50 1.80 -5.82
C ILE A 61 10.75 2.60 -6.18
N THR A 62 11.61 2.88 -5.20
CA THR A 62 12.84 3.64 -5.44
C THR A 62 13.74 2.85 -6.38
N LEU A 63 13.85 1.55 -6.19
CA LEU A 63 14.63 0.66 -7.03
C LEU A 63 14.09 0.59 -8.46
N GLN A 64 12.77 0.47 -8.61
CA GLN A 64 12.12 0.49 -9.94
C GLN A 64 12.29 1.85 -10.64
N ALA A 65 12.21 2.96 -9.91
CA ALA A 65 12.45 4.29 -10.45
C ALA A 65 13.91 4.45 -10.91
N CYS A 66 14.88 3.97 -10.12
CA CYS A 66 16.29 3.98 -10.50
C CYS A 66 16.57 3.12 -11.73
N ARG A 67 15.92 1.96 -11.85
CA ARG A 67 15.96 1.14 -13.08
C ARG A 67 15.43 1.91 -14.28
N ALA A 68 14.25 2.52 -14.16
CA ALA A 68 13.66 3.27 -15.26
C ALA A 68 14.57 4.42 -15.73
N VAL A 69 15.18 5.15 -14.79
CA VAL A 69 16.17 6.21 -15.10
C VAL A 69 17.41 5.64 -15.78
N ALA A 70 17.97 4.53 -15.27
CA ALA A 70 19.14 3.91 -15.86
C ALA A 70 18.88 3.44 -17.31
N LEU A 71 17.75 2.79 -17.55
CA LEU A 71 17.37 2.33 -18.89
C LEU A 71 17.11 3.49 -19.86
N ALA A 72 16.49 4.58 -19.39
CA ALA A 72 16.30 5.79 -20.19
C ALA A 72 17.63 6.47 -20.58
N ASP A 73 18.64 6.35 -19.72
CA ASP A 73 20.02 6.80 -19.97
C ASP A 73 20.84 5.82 -20.86
N GLY A 74 20.24 4.72 -21.34
CA GLY A 74 20.94 3.67 -22.09
C GLY A 74 21.95 2.87 -21.24
N LYS A 75 21.76 2.86 -19.92
CA LYS A 75 22.61 2.12 -18.97
C LYS A 75 21.90 0.87 -18.51
N ASP A 76 22.69 -0.17 -18.24
CA ASP A 76 22.19 -1.36 -17.57
C ASP A 76 21.90 -1.09 -16.07
N PHE A 77 21.02 -1.91 -15.51
CA PHE A 77 20.59 -1.84 -14.12
C PHE A 77 20.49 -3.25 -13.52
N SER A 78 21.32 -3.50 -12.50
CA SER A 78 21.27 -4.73 -11.72
C SER A 78 20.51 -4.51 -10.43
N PHE A 79 19.54 -5.38 -10.14
CA PHE A 79 18.87 -5.41 -8.85
C PHE A 79 19.81 -5.97 -7.77
N PRO A 80 19.82 -5.40 -6.55
CA PRO A 80 20.48 -6.01 -5.41
C PRO A 80 19.75 -7.29 -4.97
N SER A 81 20.40 -8.13 -4.17
CA SER A 81 19.75 -9.29 -3.54
C SER A 81 18.72 -8.85 -2.50
N GLU A 82 17.64 -9.62 -2.38
CA GLU A 82 16.65 -9.46 -1.32
C GLU A 82 17.12 -10.05 0.03
N PRO A 83 16.59 -9.55 1.17
CA PRO A 83 15.65 -8.43 1.29
C PRO A 83 16.32 -7.07 1.06
N PHE A 84 15.58 -6.13 0.46
CA PHE A 84 16.12 -4.79 0.18
C PHE A 84 16.39 -4.00 1.46
N THR A 85 17.56 -3.37 1.49
CA THR A 85 17.98 -2.42 2.53
C THR A 85 18.18 -1.04 1.93
N VAL A 86 18.14 0.00 2.78
CA VAL A 86 18.45 1.38 2.39
C VAL A 86 19.80 1.46 1.66
N GLU A 87 20.81 0.78 2.18
CA GLU A 87 22.16 0.74 1.60
C GLU A 87 22.17 0.09 0.23
N SER A 88 21.55 -1.10 0.10
CA SER A 88 21.51 -1.84 -1.16
C SER A 88 20.77 -1.07 -2.27
N VAL A 89 19.64 -0.44 -1.93
CA VAL A 89 18.87 0.37 -2.89
C VAL A 89 19.63 1.63 -3.26
N ALA A 90 20.21 2.34 -2.29
CA ALA A 90 21.02 3.52 -2.57
C ALA A 90 22.24 3.19 -3.45
N ALA A 91 22.86 2.03 -3.25
CA ALA A 91 23.97 1.54 -4.08
C ALA A 91 23.51 1.21 -5.50
N ALA A 92 22.41 0.46 -5.67
CA ALA A 92 21.84 0.15 -6.98
C ALA A 92 21.44 1.41 -7.76
N CYS A 93 20.94 2.42 -7.04
CA CYS A 93 20.65 3.76 -7.58
C CYS A 93 21.90 4.60 -7.89
N ARG A 94 23.12 4.08 -7.67
CA ARG A 94 24.41 4.80 -7.81
C ARG A 94 24.46 6.08 -6.94
N LYS A 95 23.84 6.03 -5.76
CA LYS A 95 23.71 7.12 -4.78
C LYS A 95 24.06 6.67 -3.36
N SER A 96 25.04 5.79 -3.18
CA SER A 96 25.45 5.27 -1.84
C SER A 96 25.77 6.37 -0.83
N LYS A 97 26.28 7.53 -1.28
CA LYS A 97 26.54 8.70 -0.41
C LYS A 97 25.25 9.30 0.17
N SER A 98 24.08 8.98 -0.37
CA SER A 98 22.77 9.48 0.05
C SER A 98 22.03 8.55 1.01
N SER A 99 22.58 7.37 1.36
CA SER A 99 21.89 6.37 2.21
C SER A 99 21.39 6.95 3.54
N LYS A 100 22.17 7.81 4.21
CA LYS A 100 21.75 8.47 5.47
C LYS A 100 20.49 9.32 5.28
N ARG A 101 20.47 10.17 4.25
CA ARG A 101 19.32 11.03 3.94
C ARG A 101 18.11 10.22 3.45
N PHE A 102 18.36 9.12 2.74
CA PHE A 102 17.31 8.21 2.31
C PHE A 102 16.65 7.52 3.50
N ARG A 103 17.45 7.00 4.44
CA ARG A 103 16.96 6.44 5.71
C ARG A 103 16.11 7.45 6.50
N GLN A 104 16.59 8.68 6.63
CA GLN A 104 15.86 9.75 7.32
C GLN A 104 14.52 10.04 6.65
N THR A 105 14.50 10.02 5.31
CA THR A 105 13.27 10.21 4.53
C THR A 105 12.26 9.08 4.75
N ILE A 106 12.70 7.82 4.75
CA ILE A 106 11.83 6.68 5.06
C ILE A 106 11.26 6.80 6.46
N LYS A 107 12.11 7.08 7.46
CA LYS A 107 11.66 7.27 8.86
C LYS A 107 10.64 8.40 9.00
N PHE A 108 10.83 9.50 8.28
CA PHE A 108 9.88 10.61 8.27
C PHE A 108 8.52 10.19 7.70
N ILE A 109 8.49 9.47 6.59
CA ILE A 109 7.25 8.98 5.99
C ILE A 109 6.56 7.96 6.91
N GLN A 110 7.31 7.03 7.51
CA GLN A 110 6.78 6.10 8.52
C GLN A 110 6.20 6.81 9.73
N GLN A 111 6.87 7.87 10.21
CA GLN A 111 6.37 8.69 11.31
C GLN A 111 5.05 9.37 10.94
N MET A 112 4.95 9.96 9.74
CA MET A 112 3.71 10.61 9.29
C MET A 112 2.57 9.62 9.04
N ASN A 113 2.89 8.39 8.62
CA ASN A 113 1.94 7.29 8.59
C ASN A 113 1.41 6.96 9.99
N ARG A 114 2.30 6.65 10.94
CA ARG A 114 1.91 6.30 12.31
C ARG A 114 1.16 7.43 13.04
N LEU A 115 1.49 8.69 12.76
CA LEU A 115 0.84 9.82 13.41
C LEU A 115 -0.63 9.97 13.03
N VAL A 116 -1.12 9.30 11.98
CA VAL A 116 -2.54 9.29 11.62
C VAL A 116 -3.39 8.72 12.75
N ASP A 117 -2.99 7.59 13.35
CA ASP A 117 -3.68 7.00 14.52
C ASP A 117 -3.95 8.02 15.63
N ALA A 118 -2.98 8.90 15.89
CA ALA A 118 -3.09 9.88 16.97
C ALA A 118 -3.81 11.18 16.52
N ARG A 119 -3.55 11.65 15.30
CA ARG A 119 -4.11 12.90 14.77
C ARG A 119 -5.56 12.77 14.33
N HIS A 120 -5.95 11.57 13.92
CA HIS A 120 -7.23 11.23 13.31
C HIS A 120 -7.97 10.11 14.08
N ALA A 121 -7.67 9.95 15.37
CA ALA A 121 -8.24 8.93 16.25
C ALA A 121 -9.79 8.90 16.29
N SER A 122 -10.45 9.99 15.91
CA SER A 122 -11.91 10.12 15.88
C SER A 122 -12.48 10.39 14.49
N ASP A 123 -11.63 10.29 13.45
CA ASP A 123 -11.98 10.53 12.05
C ASP A 123 -12.04 9.18 11.31
N PRO A 124 -13.18 8.48 11.33
CA PRO A 124 -13.29 7.11 10.81
C PRO A 124 -12.89 6.96 9.33
N GLU A 125 -12.98 8.03 8.53
CA GLU A 125 -12.52 8.02 7.15
C GLU A 125 -11.01 7.85 6.99
N TYR A 126 -10.21 8.15 8.01
CA TYR A 126 -8.76 7.89 8.00
C TYR A 126 -8.41 6.44 8.33
N HIS A 127 -9.39 5.67 8.81
CA HIS A 127 -9.23 4.29 9.27
C HIS A 127 -10.13 3.30 8.53
N PHE A 128 -10.91 3.76 7.53
CA PHE A 128 -11.91 2.93 6.84
C PHE A 128 -12.95 2.29 7.76
N ASP A 129 -13.21 2.93 8.91
CA ASP A 129 -14.17 2.46 9.90
C ASP A 129 -15.59 3.00 9.63
N ASN A 130 -16.58 2.45 10.33
CA ASN A 130 -17.97 2.94 10.36
C ASN A 130 -18.59 3.10 8.95
N GLU A 131 -18.18 2.24 8.02
CA GLU A 131 -18.61 2.19 6.64
C GLU A 131 -18.33 3.48 5.85
N LYS A 132 -17.34 4.27 6.31
CA LYS A 132 -16.89 5.52 5.68
C LYS A 132 -15.94 5.30 4.50
N PHE A 133 -16.18 4.24 3.71
CA PHE A 133 -15.38 3.85 2.55
C PHE A 133 -15.29 4.94 1.47
N ALA A 134 -16.40 5.64 1.20
CA ALA A 134 -16.44 6.71 0.21
C ALA A 134 -15.66 7.95 0.66
N GLU A 135 -15.69 8.26 1.95
CA GLU A 135 -14.90 9.32 2.59
C GLU A 135 -13.42 8.93 2.64
N GLY A 136 -13.07 7.71 3.04
CA GLY A 136 -11.67 7.27 3.09
C GLY A 136 -10.99 7.29 1.72
N ARG A 137 -11.72 6.86 0.66
CA ARG A 137 -11.27 7.05 -0.73
C ARG A 137 -11.06 8.54 -1.08
N ARG A 138 -11.95 9.42 -0.62
CA ARG A 138 -11.81 10.88 -0.82
C ARG A 138 -10.56 11.41 -0.11
N THR A 139 -10.28 10.97 1.11
CA THR A 139 -9.07 11.33 1.88
C THR A 139 -7.79 10.94 1.12
N ILE A 140 -7.72 9.71 0.59
CA ILE A 140 -6.59 9.23 -0.22
C ILE A 140 -6.46 10.06 -1.50
N THR A 141 -7.54 10.20 -2.27
CA THR A 141 -7.49 10.88 -3.59
C THR A 141 -7.15 12.36 -3.46
N ARG A 142 -7.69 13.07 -2.47
CA ARG A 142 -7.33 14.47 -2.20
C ARG A 142 -5.88 14.61 -1.75
N GLY A 143 -5.39 13.69 -0.91
CA GLY A 143 -3.98 13.70 -0.55
C GLY A 143 -3.05 13.45 -1.73
N LEU A 144 -3.44 12.60 -2.69
CA LEU A 144 -2.69 12.44 -3.94
C LEU A 144 -2.64 13.69 -4.79
N GLU A 145 -3.72 14.47 -4.83
CA GLU A 145 -3.73 15.77 -5.50
C GLU A 145 -2.75 16.74 -4.84
N ILE A 146 -2.72 16.78 -3.51
CA ILE A 146 -1.76 17.60 -2.74
C ILE A 146 -0.32 17.16 -3.02
N ILE A 147 -0.02 15.86 -2.98
CA ILE A 147 1.33 15.33 -3.28
C ILE A 147 1.77 15.76 -4.69
N LYS A 148 0.87 15.72 -5.67
CA LYS A 148 1.18 16.15 -7.04
C LYS A 148 1.46 17.65 -7.11
N ALA A 149 0.63 18.47 -6.46
CA ALA A 149 0.81 19.92 -6.39
C ALA A 149 2.14 20.28 -5.71
N SER A 150 2.41 19.71 -4.53
CA SER A 150 3.65 19.91 -3.78
C SER A 150 4.89 19.51 -4.60
N ASN A 151 4.84 18.40 -5.33
CA ASN A 151 5.94 18.01 -6.22
C ASN A 151 6.16 18.99 -7.38
N LYS A 152 5.07 19.52 -7.97
CA LYS A 152 5.15 20.55 -9.04
C LYS A 152 5.78 21.85 -8.53
N GLU A 153 5.52 22.19 -7.28
CA GLU A 153 6.09 23.35 -6.59
C GLU A 153 7.46 23.08 -5.95
N MET A 154 8.01 21.86 -6.13
CA MET A 154 9.26 21.40 -5.50
C MET A 154 9.24 21.43 -3.97
N ASN A 155 8.06 21.48 -3.35
CA ASN A 155 7.87 21.31 -1.92
C ASN A 155 7.90 19.82 -1.54
N PHE A 156 9.09 19.23 -1.62
CA PHE A 156 9.27 17.79 -1.36
C PHE A 156 9.07 17.39 0.10
N GLU A 157 9.13 18.32 1.03
CA GLU A 157 8.79 18.07 2.44
C GLU A 157 7.30 17.84 2.61
N ALA A 158 6.47 18.78 2.14
CA ALA A 158 5.01 18.62 2.17
C ALA A 158 4.55 17.39 1.38
N ALA A 159 5.20 17.09 0.25
CA ALA A 159 4.90 15.87 -0.52
C ALA A 159 5.18 14.59 0.28
N ARG A 160 6.26 14.53 1.06
CA ARG A 160 6.61 13.38 1.90
C ARG A 160 5.71 13.26 3.12
N GLU A 161 5.36 14.39 3.73
CA GLU A 161 4.42 14.42 4.85
C GLU A 161 3.07 13.84 4.42
N ARG A 162 2.50 14.40 3.33
CA ARG A 162 1.20 13.94 2.84
C ARG A 162 1.24 12.51 2.33
N LEU A 163 2.37 12.06 1.78
CA LEU A 163 2.57 10.66 1.39
C LEU A 163 2.46 9.73 2.60
N GLY A 164 3.12 10.05 3.71
CA GLY A 164 3.00 9.25 4.94
C GLY A 164 1.56 9.22 5.43
N GLU A 165 0.92 10.39 5.52
CA GLU A 165 -0.46 10.53 5.98
C GLU A 165 -1.44 9.68 5.16
N ILE A 166 -1.40 9.70 3.82
CA ILE A 166 -2.35 8.90 3.01
C ILE A 166 -1.98 7.43 2.89
N THR A 167 -0.75 7.05 3.26
CA THR A 167 -0.34 5.64 3.24
C THR A 167 -1.07 4.85 4.33
N HIS A 168 -1.38 5.49 5.45
CA HIS A 168 -2.09 4.87 6.57
C HIS A 168 -3.51 4.41 6.20
N PRO A 169 -4.45 5.27 5.76
CA PRO A 169 -5.78 4.82 5.31
C PRO A 169 -5.71 3.81 4.15
N LEU A 170 -4.68 3.89 3.29
CA LEU A 170 -4.48 2.88 2.24
C LEU A 170 -4.19 1.49 2.81
N GLN A 171 -3.49 1.40 3.94
CA GLN A 171 -3.21 0.15 4.64
C GLN A 171 -4.42 -0.28 5.46
N ASP A 172 -5.08 0.65 6.15
CA ASP A 172 -6.29 0.40 6.95
C ASP A 172 -7.43 -0.16 6.11
N PHE A 173 -7.55 0.24 4.84
CA PHE A 173 -8.52 -0.39 3.92
C PHE A 173 -8.34 -1.92 3.85
N TYR A 174 -7.10 -2.42 3.84
CA TYR A 174 -6.86 -3.87 3.71
C TYR A 174 -6.91 -4.60 5.07
N THR A 175 -6.84 -3.90 6.20
CA THR A 175 -7.03 -4.48 7.54
C THR A 175 -8.49 -4.44 8.00
N HIS A 176 -9.23 -3.39 7.64
CA HIS A 176 -10.56 -3.07 8.18
C HIS A 176 -11.68 -3.28 7.14
N SER A 177 -11.37 -3.88 5.99
CA SER A 177 -12.38 -4.31 5.03
C SER A 177 -12.26 -5.79 4.72
N ASN A 178 -13.34 -6.35 4.18
CA ASN A 178 -13.36 -7.74 3.72
C ASN A 178 -12.59 -7.96 2.40
N TRP A 179 -11.85 -6.98 1.86
CA TRP A 179 -11.24 -7.07 0.52
C TRP A 179 -10.41 -8.35 0.34
N VAL A 180 -9.58 -8.65 1.34
CA VAL A 180 -8.68 -9.81 1.36
C VAL A 180 -9.49 -11.11 1.53
N GLU A 181 -10.41 -11.13 2.49
CA GLU A 181 -11.26 -12.27 2.86
C GLU A 181 -12.24 -12.66 1.74
N LEU A 182 -12.60 -11.72 0.86
CA LEU A 182 -13.37 -11.95 -0.35
C LEU A 182 -12.57 -12.63 -1.48
N GLY A 183 -11.29 -12.94 -1.24
CA GLY A 183 -10.40 -13.61 -2.19
C GLY A 183 -9.79 -12.68 -3.24
N ASN A 184 -9.81 -11.36 -3.01
CA ASN A 184 -9.14 -10.43 -3.93
C ASN A 184 -7.63 -10.47 -3.72
N THR A 185 -6.91 -11.00 -4.71
CA THR A 185 -5.45 -11.13 -4.70
C THR A 185 -4.74 -9.94 -5.33
N LEU A 186 -5.49 -9.06 -6.00
CA LEU A 186 -4.98 -7.84 -6.59
C LEU A 186 -5.44 -6.64 -5.78
N PRO A 187 -4.65 -5.56 -5.75
CA PRO A 187 -5.06 -4.38 -5.03
C PRO A 187 -6.18 -3.60 -5.72
N ASN A 188 -6.97 -2.91 -4.91
CA ASN A 188 -8.09 -2.13 -5.38
C ASN A 188 -7.64 -0.79 -5.99
N THR A 189 -7.45 -0.79 -7.32
CA THR A 189 -7.00 0.42 -8.03
C THR A 189 -7.99 1.60 -7.95
N ASN A 190 -9.24 1.38 -7.54
CA ASN A 190 -10.22 2.44 -7.38
C ASN A 190 -9.99 3.29 -6.11
N LEU A 191 -9.17 2.83 -5.16
CA LEU A 191 -8.80 3.60 -3.97
C LEU A 191 -8.10 4.92 -4.32
N ILE A 192 -7.41 4.97 -5.46
CA ILE A 192 -6.63 6.13 -5.92
C ILE A 192 -7.27 6.86 -7.11
N ARG A 193 -8.51 6.50 -7.46
CA ARG A 193 -9.26 7.11 -8.55
C ARG A 193 -10.42 7.93 -7.98
N SER A 194 -10.56 9.17 -8.44
CA SER A 194 -11.67 10.03 -8.06
C SER A 194 -12.95 9.55 -8.73
N GLY A 195 -14.08 9.64 -8.02
CA GLY A 195 -15.40 9.32 -8.57
C GLY A 195 -15.69 7.85 -8.83
N THR A 196 -14.76 6.93 -8.52
CA THR A 196 -14.97 5.49 -8.66
C THR A 196 -15.53 4.87 -7.38
N SER A 197 -16.33 3.82 -7.53
CA SER A 197 -16.66 2.93 -6.40
C SER A 197 -15.46 2.03 -6.08
N ILE A 198 -15.22 1.77 -4.79
CA ILE A 198 -14.20 0.82 -4.33
C ILE A 198 -14.78 -0.57 -4.01
N GLY A 199 -16.09 -0.75 -4.16
CA GLY A 199 -16.76 -2.03 -3.91
C GLY A 199 -18.19 -1.82 -3.45
N ASN A 200 -18.87 -2.91 -3.11
CA ASN A 200 -20.21 -2.85 -2.55
C ASN A 200 -20.09 -2.66 -1.04
N THR A 201 -20.14 -1.43 -0.54
CA THR A 201 -20.05 -1.18 0.90
C THR A 201 -21.36 -1.58 1.60
N ALA A 202 -21.24 -2.26 2.73
CA ALA A 202 -22.38 -2.57 3.59
C ALA A 202 -23.11 -1.29 4.06
N ALA A 203 -24.41 -1.40 4.33
CA ALA A 203 -25.09 -0.38 5.10
C ALA A 203 -24.54 -0.39 6.54
N SER A 204 -24.46 0.76 7.22
CA SER A 204 -23.93 0.84 8.59
C SER A 204 -24.70 0.00 9.63
N SER A 205 -25.91 -0.47 9.30
CA SER A 205 -26.71 -1.38 10.12
C SER A 205 -26.57 -2.86 9.74
N ARG A 206 -25.84 -3.18 8.66
CA ARG A 206 -25.67 -4.54 8.15
C ARG A 206 -24.43 -5.17 8.76
N ALA A 207 -24.64 -6.12 9.67
CA ALA A 207 -23.54 -6.94 10.19
C ALA A 207 -22.79 -7.68 9.05
N THR A 208 -21.48 -7.55 8.95
CA THR A 208 -20.68 -8.22 7.90
C THR A 208 -20.08 -9.55 8.38
N CYS A 209 -19.91 -9.72 9.69
CA CYS A 209 -19.29 -10.87 10.32
C CYS A 209 -20.06 -11.34 11.57
N ARG A 210 -19.71 -12.53 12.06
CA ARG A 210 -20.07 -13.05 13.38
C ARG A 210 -18.89 -12.82 14.34
N ASN A 211 -19.16 -12.93 15.63
CA ASN A 211 -18.09 -12.89 16.64
C ASN A 211 -17.11 -14.05 16.44
N CYS A 212 -15.83 -13.80 16.70
CA CYS A 212 -14.77 -14.82 16.72
C CYS A 212 -14.91 -15.72 17.96
N ASP A 213 -14.37 -16.94 17.88
CA ASP A 213 -14.26 -17.86 19.02
C ASP A 213 -12.90 -17.67 19.70
N GLY A 214 -12.87 -16.81 20.72
CA GLY A 214 -11.61 -16.33 21.29
C GLY A 214 -10.79 -15.59 20.24
N ASP A 215 -9.57 -16.07 19.97
CA ASP A 215 -8.68 -15.52 18.94
C ASP A 215 -8.90 -16.13 17.55
N ASP A 216 -9.77 -17.14 17.42
CA ASP A 216 -10.08 -17.77 16.13
C ASP A 216 -11.22 -17.05 15.41
N CYS A 217 -10.84 -16.28 14.38
CA CYS A 217 -11.76 -15.59 13.48
C CYS A 217 -11.99 -16.34 12.15
N THR A 218 -11.62 -17.61 12.07
CA THR A 218 -11.76 -18.40 10.84
C THR A 218 -13.22 -18.44 10.39
N ASN A 219 -13.47 -18.09 9.12
CA ASN A 219 -14.82 -18.06 8.53
C ASN A 219 -15.85 -17.19 9.28
N ASN A 220 -15.42 -16.12 9.95
CA ASN A 220 -16.32 -15.22 10.67
C ASN A 220 -17.16 -14.33 9.73
N ILE A 221 -16.70 -14.03 8.51
CA ILE A 221 -17.46 -13.28 7.50
C ILE A 221 -18.69 -14.07 7.03
N LEU A 222 -19.86 -13.43 6.99
CA LEU A 222 -21.12 -14.08 6.63
C LEU A 222 -21.12 -14.55 5.16
N GLU A 223 -21.75 -15.70 4.90
CA GLU A 223 -21.74 -16.32 3.57
C GLU A 223 -22.43 -15.49 2.49
N ASP A 224 -23.46 -14.71 2.84
CA ASP A 224 -24.08 -13.77 1.92
C ASP A 224 -23.19 -12.57 1.59
N ILE A 225 -22.43 -12.07 2.57
CA ILE A 225 -21.42 -11.01 2.37
C ILE A 225 -20.34 -11.46 1.40
N LYS A 226 -19.85 -12.70 1.54
CA LYS A 226 -18.90 -13.32 0.59
C LYS A 226 -19.49 -13.44 -0.81
N ARG A 227 -20.71 -14.01 -0.91
CA ARG A 227 -21.41 -14.22 -2.19
C ARG A 227 -21.67 -12.92 -2.94
N GLU A 228 -22.04 -11.87 -2.23
CA GLU A 228 -22.40 -10.56 -2.78
C GLU A 228 -21.21 -9.61 -2.90
N LYS A 229 -20.02 -10.06 -2.46
CA LYS A 229 -18.76 -9.31 -2.44
C LYS A 229 -18.91 -7.95 -1.76
N ILE A 230 -19.52 -7.98 -0.59
CA ILE A 230 -19.77 -6.78 0.22
C ILE A 230 -18.52 -6.48 1.07
N LEU A 231 -18.05 -5.24 0.97
CA LEU A 231 -17.03 -4.68 1.85
C LEU A 231 -17.65 -4.32 3.19
#